data_AF-A0A950LL01-F1
#
_entry.id   AF-A0A950LL01-F1
#
_cell.length_a   1.000
_cell.length_b   1.000
_cell.length_c   1.000
_cell.angle_alpha   90.00
_cell.angle_beta   90.00
_cell.angle_gamma   90.00
#
_symmetry.space_group_name_H-M   'P 1'
#
loop_
_entity.id
_entity.type
_entity.pdbx_description
1 polymer ?
#
loop_
_entity_poly.entity_id
_entity_poly.type
_entity_poly.pdbx_seq_one_letter_code
_entity_poly.pdbx_strand_id
1 'polypeptide(L)'
;MADGAGAHRAWRGIDELARLVGAYAWVEDRLFRMTGRWASSPDEGAGASWPGLRVWCAAASGHHGEMAGRWADRLPVRAGVDATGLVVAPPGTLAGALRTLEAEPDRHAAAAVLVEIVLPRLELTYAAHLASALPVCEAPVIDILAEARRIIGDEIRRGRA
;
A
#
# COMPACT_ATOMS: atom_id res chain seq x y z
N MET A 1 -29.07 -16.05 33.17
CA MET A 1 -29.08 -16.78 31.88
C MET A 1 -28.16 -16.01 30.95
N ALA A 2 -27.22 -16.74 30.37
CA ALA A 2 -26.02 -16.22 29.73
C ALA A 2 -26.32 -15.47 28.42
N ASP A 3 -25.53 -14.44 28.15
CA ASP A 3 -24.97 -14.27 26.80
C ASP A 3 -23.57 -13.64 26.91
N GLY A 4 -22.59 -14.50 27.15
CA GLY A 4 -21.18 -14.17 27.15
C GLY A 4 -20.66 -14.12 25.71
N ALA A 5 -20.84 -13.00 25.03
CA ALA A 5 -20.20 -12.74 23.74
C ALA A 5 -18.82 -12.09 23.97
N GLY A 6 -17.88 -12.87 24.52
CA GLY A 6 -16.46 -12.51 24.53
C GLY A 6 -15.95 -12.50 23.09
N ALA A 7 -15.89 -11.31 22.47
CA ALA A 7 -15.47 -11.11 21.10
C ALA A 7 -13.96 -11.33 20.90
N HIS A 8 -13.50 -12.57 21.02
CA HIS A 8 -12.20 -13.01 20.50
C HIS A 8 -12.38 -13.56 19.09
N ARG A 9 -12.47 -12.69 18.08
CA ARG A 9 -11.98 -13.08 16.75
C ARG A 9 -10.50 -12.79 16.69
N ALA A 10 -9.73 -13.64 17.38
CA ALA A 10 -8.29 -13.48 17.48
C ALA A 10 -7.56 -13.96 16.21
N TRP A 11 -8.16 -14.83 15.39
CA TRP A 11 -7.46 -15.48 14.27
C TRP A 11 -8.12 -15.20 12.93
N ARG A 12 -7.33 -14.77 11.94
CA ARG A 12 -7.74 -14.68 10.53
C ARG A 12 -7.59 -16.04 9.86
N GLY A 13 -8.63 -16.47 9.16
CA GLY A 13 -8.53 -17.64 8.29
C GLY A 13 -7.60 -17.36 7.10
N ILE A 14 -7.08 -18.43 6.47
CA ILE A 14 -6.17 -18.32 5.33
C ILE A 14 -6.76 -17.50 4.18
N ASP A 15 -8.06 -17.61 3.89
CA ASP A 15 -8.71 -16.87 2.81
C ASP A 15 -8.91 -15.38 3.13
N GLU A 16 -9.06 -15.06 4.42
CA GLU A 16 -9.11 -13.67 4.89
C GLU A 16 -7.73 -13.03 4.79
N LEU A 17 -6.69 -13.73 5.24
CA LEU A 17 -5.31 -13.26 5.13
C LEU A 17 -4.88 -13.12 3.65
N ALA A 18 -5.25 -14.08 2.80
CA ALA A 18 -5.01 -14.02 1.36
C ALA A 18 -5.58 -12.75 0.73
N ARG A 19 -6.85 -12.43 1.04
CA ARG A 19 -7.52 -11.24 0.53
C ARG A 19 -6.84 -9.96 1.01
N LEU A 20 -6.42 -9.93 2.26
CA LEU A 20 -5.78 -8.77 2.85
C LEU A 20 -4.39 -8.51 2.26
N VAL A 21 -3.55 -9.56 2.21
CA VAL A 21 -2.21 -9.49 1.61
C VAL A 21 -2.30 -9.19 0.10
N GLY A 22 -3.26 -9.79 -0.60
CA GLY A 22 -3.52 -9.49 -2.01
C GLY A 22 -3.93 -8.04 -2.26
N ALA A 23 -4.74 -7.47 -1.36
CA ALA A 23 -5.09 -6.05 -1.42
C ALA A 23 -3.88 -5.14 -1.17
N TYR A 24 -2.96 -5.50 -0.27
CA TYR A 24 -1.73 -4.76 -0.06
C TYR A 24 -0.79 -4.84 -1.26
N ALA A 25 -0.58 -6.03 -1.81
CA ALA A 25 0.18 -6.22 -3.05
C ALA A 25 -0.38 -5.34 -4.18
N TRP A 26 -1.71 -5.27 -4.31
CA TRP A 26 -2.36 -4.42 -5.30
C TRP A 26 -2.12 -2.93 -5.06
N VAL A 27 -2.26 -2.44 -3.82
CA VAL A 27 -2.04 -1.04 -3.47
C VAL A 27 -0.59 -0.64 -3.74
N GLU A 28 0.36 -1.47 -3.31
CA GLU A 28 1.79 -1.21 -3.45
C GLU A 28 2.23 -1.25 -4.94
N ASP A 29 1.76 -2.21 -5.74
CA ASP A 29 2.00 -2.20 -7.20
C ASP A 29 1.40 -0.95 -7.86
N ARG A 30 0.23 -0.50 -7.42
CA ARG A 30 -0.40 0.70 -7.96
C ARG A 30 0.41 1.96 -7.64
N LEU A 31 0.89 2.09 -6.41
CA LEU A 31 1.77 3.18 -5.99
C LEU A 31 3.09 3.15 -6.77
N PHE A 32 3.74 1.98 -6.88
CA PHE A 32 4.94 1.76 -7.68
C PHE A 32 4.81 2.31 -9.11
N ARG A 33 3.76 1.89 -9.82
CA ARG A 33 3.53 2.29 -11.20
C ARG A 33 3.21 3.77 -11.33
N MET A 34 2.45 4.32 -10.38
CA MET A 34 2.04 5.72 -10.39
C MET A 34 3.23 6.65 -10.19
N THR A 35 4.00 6.45 -9.12
CA THR A 35 5.19 7.26 -8.82
C THR A 35 6.30 7.04 -9.85
N GLY A 36 6.45 5.81 -10.37
CA GLY A 36 7.42 5.51 -11.42
C GLY A 36 7.13 6.24 -12.73
N ARG A 37 5.85 6.36 -13.11
CA ARG A 37 5.46 7.21 -14.25
C ARG A 37 5.74 8.68 -13.97
N TRP A 38 5.36 9.21 -12.81
CA TRP A 38 5.63 10.60 -12.46
C TRP A 38 7.13 10.95 -12.44
N ALA A 39 7.99 10.00 -12.05
CA ALA A 39 9.44 10.17 -12.11
C ALA A 39 10.00 10.20 -13.54
N SER A 40 9.31 9.59 -14.50
CA SER A 40 9.80 9.35 -15.87
C SER A 40 9.12 10.21 -16.92
N SER A 41 7.98 10.84 -16.60
CA SER A 41 7.26 11.68 -17.55
C SER A 41 8.10 12.90 -17.94
N PRO A 42 8.19 13.24 -19.24
CA PRO A 42 8.76 14.50 -19.69
C PRO A 42 7.92 15.68 -19.18
N ASP A 43 8.58 16.82 -18.97
CA ASP A 43 7.93 18.08 -18.57
C ASP A 43 7.08 18.64 -19.70
N GLU A 44 5.88 18.08 -19.89
CA GLU A 44 4.92 18.57 -20.87
C GLU A 44 3.88 19.46 -20.17
N GLY A 45 4.25 20.71 -19.87
CA GLY A 45 3.31 21.69 -19.31
C GLY A 45 3.94 22.95 -18.71
N ALA A 46 3.09 23.95 -18.43
CA ALA A 46 3.46 25.26 -17.85
C ALA A 46 3.92 25.19 -16.37
N GLY A 47 4.07 24.00 -15.80
CA GLY A 47 4.72 23.74 -14.52
C GLY A 47 5.74 22.64 -14.72
N ALA A 48 6.98 23.01 -15.06
CA ALA A 48 8.09 22.06 -15.15
C ALA A 48 8.15 21.25 -13.84
N SER A 49 8.18 19.92 -13.93
CA SER A 49 8.29 19.07 -12.75
C SER A 49 9.56 19.46 -12.01
N TRP A 50 9.41 19.76 -10.72
CA TRP A 50 10.57 20.04 -9.90
C TRP A 50 11.49 18.82 -9.89
N PRO A 51 12.81 18.99 -10.12
CA PRO A 51 13.78 17.90 -9.99
C PRO A 51 13.64 17.15 -8.65
N GLY A 52 13.30 17.85 -7.57
CA GLY A 52 13.00 17.26 -6.27
C GLY A 52 11.82 16.28 -6.28
N LEU A 53 10.72 16.63 -6.95
CA LEU A 53 9.55 15.74 -7.08
C LEU A 53 9.92 14.47 -7.84
N ARG A 54 10.69 14.58 -8.93
CA ARG A 54 11.14 13.40 -9.69
C ARG A 54 12.03 12.47 -8.87
N VAL A 55 12.97 13.03 -8.09
CA VAL A 55 13.83 12.25 -7.20
C VAL A 55 13.01 11.56 -6.11
N TRP A 56 12.07 12.27 -5.49
CA TRP A 56 11.18 11.70 -4.49
C TRP A 56 10.32 10.57 -5.10
N CYS A 57 9.69 10.81 -6.26
CA CYS A 57 8.88 9.81 -6.97
C CYS A 57 9.70 8.57 -7.37
N ALA A 58 10.95 8.73 -7.80
CA ALA A 58 11.82 7.60 -8.14
C ALA A 58 12.13 6.73 -6.91
N ALA A 59 12.43 7.36 -5.77
CA ALA A 59 12.65 6.66 -4.52
C ALA A 59 11.38 5.94 -4.02
N ALA A 60 10.24 6.65 -4.02
CA ALA A 60 8.93 6.10 -3.65
C ALA A 60 8.57 4.89 -4.54
N SER A 61 8.77 5.01 -5.85
CA SER A 61 8.56 3.91 -6.80
C SER A 61 9.40 2.68 -6.42
N GLY A 62 10.70 2.85 -6.17
CA GLY A 62 11.57 1.75 -5.75
C GLY A 62 11.05 1.04 -4.49
N HIS A 63 10.68 1.79 -3.46
CA HIS A 63 10.16 1.23 -2.21
C HIS A 63 8.84 0.47 -2.40
N HIS A 64 7.87 1.08 -3.08
CA HIS A 64 6.57 0.46 -3.32
C HIS A 64 6.68 -0.78 -4.22
N GLY A 65 7.60 -0.78 -5.19
CA GLY A 65 7.88 -1.95 -6.02
C GLY A 65 8.46 -3.12 -5.20
N GLU A 66 9.39 -2.83 -4.30
CA GLU A 66 9.91 -3.83 -3.36
C GLU A 66 8.79 -4.38 -2.45
N MET A 67 7.98 -3.50 -1.85
CA MET A 67 6.88 -3.93 -0.97
C MET A 67 5.83 -4.76 -1.72
N ALA A 68 5.48 -4.39 -2.95
CA ALA A 68 4.56 -5.16 -3.78
C ALA A 68 5.06 -6.60 -3.98
N GLY A 69 6.34 -6.77 -4.29
CA GLY A 69 6.98 -8.08 -4.40
C GLY A 69 6.94 -8.87 -3.08
N ARG A 70 7.31 -8.22 -1.97
CA ARG A 70 7.29 -8.88 -0.64
C ARG A 70 5.88 -9.30 -0.24
N TRP A 71 4.84 -8.55 -0.58
CA TRP A 71 3.46 -8.96 -0.35
C TRP A 71 3.04 -10.13 -1.24
N ALA A 72 3.41 -10.09 -2.53
CA ALA A 72 3.12 -11.19 -3.46
C ALA A 72 3.73 -12.51 -2.96
N ASP A 73 4.95 -12.48 -2.42
CA ASP A 73 5.63 -13.64 -1.83
C ASP A 73 4.93 -14.21 -0.58
N ARG A 74 3.99 -13.47 0.03
CA ARG A 74 3.20 -13.92 1.20
C ARG A 74 1.81 -14.41 0.85
N LEU A 75 1.42 -14.40 -0.43
CA LEU A 75 0.16 -14.97 -0.84
C LEU A 75 0.18 -16.49 -0.58
N PRO A 76 -0.88 -17.05 0.03
CA PRO A 76 -0.90 -18.47 0.32
C PRO A 76 -0.95 -19.28 -0.96
N VAL A 77 0.06 -20.13 -1.17
CA VAL A 77 0.12 -21.08 -2.27
C VAL A 77 -0.72 -22.31 -1.89
N ARG A 78 -1.81 -22.56 -2.62
CA ARG A 78 -2.68 -23.72 -2.43
C ARG A 78 -2.90 -24.42 -3.76
N ALA A 79 -3.05 -25.75 -3.74
CA ALA A 79 -3.36 -26.50 -4.95
C ALA A 79 -4.67 -25.98 -5.59
N GLY A 80 -4.62 -25.66 -6.89
CA GLY A 80 -5.77 -25.13 -7.63
C GLY A 80 -6.07 -23.65 -7.40
N VAL A 81 -5.25 -22.92 -6.63
CA VAL A 81 -5.39 -21.46 -6.45
C VAL A 81 -4.27 -20.76 -7.21
N ASP A 82 -4.64 -19.92 -8.18
CA ASP A 82 -3.71 -18.99 -8.82
C ASP A 82 -3.45 -17.81 -7.87
N ALA A 83 -2.22 -17.72 -7.36
CA ALA A 83 -1.81 -16.65 -6.46
C ALA A 83 -1.94 -15.27 -7.12
N THR A 84 -1.71 -15.14 -8.43
CA THR A 84 -1.82 -13.85 -9.11
C THR A 84 -3.26 -13.36 -9.14
N GLY A 85 -4.23 -14.27 -9.22
CA GLY A 85 -5.66 -13.98 -9.12
C GLY A 85 -6.12 -13.50 -7.73
N LEU A 86 -5.26 -13.61 -6.70
CA LEU A 86 -5.54 -13.08 -5.36
C LEU A 86 -5.17 -11.59 -5.22
N VAL A 87 -4.37 -11.05 -6.13
CA VAL A 87 -3.95 -9.63 -6.12
C VAL A 87 -5.07 -8.79 -6.74
N VAL A 88 -6.03 -8.42 -5.91
CA VAL A 88 -7.22 -7.67 -6.32
C VAL A 88 -7.31 -6.33 -5.59
N ALA A 89 -7.94 -5.36 -6.24
CA ALA A 89 -8.18 -4.06 -5.64
C ALA A 89 -8.95 -4.20 -4.31
N PRO A 90 -8.55 -3.46 -3.26
CA PRO A 90 -9.29 -3.47 -2.00
C PRO A 90 -10.73 -2.99 -2.24
N PRO A 91 -11.72 -3.55 -1.51
CA PRO A 91 -13.07 -3.02 -1.56
C PRO A 91 -13.12 -1.58 -1.03
N GLY A 92 -14.19 -0.86 -1.41
CA GLY A 92 -14.42 0.52 -0.97
C GLY A 92 -13.79 1.56 -1.89
N THR A 93 -13.47 2.73 -1.33
CA THR A 93 -13.15 3.94 -2.11
C THR A 93 -11.66 4.09 -2.47
N LEU A 94 -10.75 3.35 -1.82
CA LEU A 94 -9.30 3.52 -2.00
C LEU A 94 -8.86 3.28 -3.45
N ALA A 95 -9.32 2.19 -4.07
CA ALA A 95 -8.98 1.89 -5.46
C ALA A 95 -9.48 2.97 -6.43
N GLY A 96 -10.65 3.55 -6.16
CA GLY A 96 -11.18 4.69 -6.89
C GLY A 96 -10.32 5.93 -6.72
N ALA A 97 -9.97 6.26 -5.47
CA ALA A 97 -9.13 7.41 -5.15
C ALA A 97 -7.75 7.33 -5.82
N LEU A 98 -7.10 6.15 -5.81
CA LEU A 98 -5.82 5.93 -6.50
C LEU A 98 -5.95 6.08 -8.03
N ARG A 99 -7.08 5.65 -8.63
CA ARG A 99 -7.33 5.87 -10.06
C ARG A 99 -7.54 7.35 -10.39
N THR A 100 -8.30 8.07 -9.57
CA THR A 100 -8.49 9.52 -9.73
C THR A 100 -7.15 10.25 -9.63
N LEU A 101 -6.34 9.89 -8.64
CA LEU A 101 -5.03 10.49 -8.42
C LEU A 101 -4.05 10.25 -9.58
N GLU A 102 -4.07 9.06 -10.15
CA GLU A 102 -3.26 8.73 -11.32
C GLU A 102 -3.65 9.55 -12.56
N ALA A 103 -4.94 9.81 -12.73
CA ALA A 103 -5.49 10.55 -13.86
C ALA A 103 -5.32 12.08 -13.71
N GLU A 104 -4.97 12.58 -12.52
CA GLU A 104 -4.79 14.00 -12.26
C GLU A 104 -3.66 14.59 -13.11
N PRO A 105 -3.93 15.56 -14.00
CA PRO A 105 -2.91 16.19 -14.84
C PRO A 105 -1.89 16.99 -14.02
N ASP A 106 -2.29 17.65 -12.93
CA ASP A 106 -1.36 18.38 -12.07
C ASP A 106 -0.63 17.41 -11.13
N ARG A 107 0.60 17.06 -11.49
CA ARG A 107 1.42 16.11 -10.72
C ARG A 107 1.85 16.64 -9.37
N HIS A 108 1.94 17.96 -9.19
CA HIS A 108 2.22 18.55 -7.90
C HIS A 108 1.02 18.41 -6.97
N ALA A 109 -0.18 18.74 -7.46
CA ALA A 109 -1.41 18.53 -6.70
C ALA A 109 -1.60 17.04 -6.37
N ALA A 110 -1.34 16.15 -7.33
CA ALA A 110 -1.44 14.71 -7.12
C ALA A 110 -0.44 14.20 -6.08
N ALA A 111 0.83 14.63 -6.14
CA ALA A 111 1.83 14.26 -5.15
C ALA A 111 1.48 14.80 -3.75
N ALA A 112 0.97 16.04 -3.65
CA ALA A 112 0.51 16.59 -2.38
C ALA A 112 -0.64 15.76 -1.79
N VAL A 113 -1.63 15.36 -2.60
CA VAL A 113 -2.72 14.48 -2.14
C VAL A 113 -2.21 13.10 -1.74
N LEU A 114 -1.24 12.54 -2.47
CA LEU A 114 -0.60 11.27 -2.11
C LEU A 114 0.02 11.36 -0.70
N VAL A 115 0.85 12.38 -0.47
CA VAL A 115 1.61 12.59 0.76
C VAL A 115 0.72 12.97 1.95
N GLU A 116 -0.28 13.82 1.73
CA GLU A 116 -1.10 14.36 2.83
C GLU A 116 -2.29 13.48 3.20
N ILE A 117 -2.76 12.62 2.29
CA ILE A 117 -4.02 11.88 2.49
C ILE A 117 -3.80 10.38 2.34
N VAL A 118 -3.26 9.94 1.19
CA VAL A 118 -3.23 8.51 0.85
C VAL A 118 -2.21 7.76 1.70
N LEU A 119 -0.97 8.25 1.77
CA LEU A 119 0.10 7.60 2.54
C LEU A 119 -0.21 7.56 4.06
N PRO A 120 -0.68 8.64 4.72
CA PRO A 120 -1.07 8.57 6.13
C PRO A 120 -2.21 7.57 6.38
N ARG A 121 -3.18 7.48 5.47
CA ARG A 121 -4.27 6.50 5.60
C ARG A 121 -3.78 5.07 5.42
N LEU A 122 -2.82 4.85 4.52
CA LEU A 122 -2.18 3.55 4.35
C LEU A 122 -1.37 3.16 5.60
N GLU A 123 -0.60 4.10 6.16
CA GLU A 123 0.15 3.90 7.41
C GLU A 123 -0.78 3.47 8.56
N LEU A 124 -1.92 4.16 8.73
CA LEU A 124 -2.94 3.82 9.72
C LEU A 124 -3.54 2.42 9.48
N THR A 125 -3.74 2.05 8.22
CA THR A 125 -4.24 0.71 7.84
C THR A 125 -3.25 -0.38 8.23
N TYR A 126 -1.96 -0.17 7.96
CA TYR A 126 -0.91 -1.09 8.38
C TYR A 126 -0.74 -1.14 9.90
N ALA A 127 -0.87 -0.01 10.59
CA ALA A 127 -0.82 0.05 12.05
C ALA A 127 -1.98 -0.75 12.68
N ALA A 128 -3.20 -0.60 12.16
CA ALA A 128 -4.36 -1.33 12.65
C ALA A 128 -4.25 -2.84 12.43
N HIS A 129 -3.72 -3.24 11.27
CA HIS A 129 -3.45 -4.65 11.01
C HIS A 129 -2.36 -5.18 11.97
N LEU A 130 -1.25 -4.47 12.11
CA LEU A 130 -0.16 -4.86 13.00
C LEU A 130 -0.66 -5.04 14.45
N ALA A 131 -1.51 -4.13 14.94
CA ALA A 131 -2.08 -4.20 16.29
C ALA A 131 -3.03 -5.39 16.52
N SER A 132 -3.54 -6.01 15.45
CA SER A 132 -4.49 -7.12 15.51
C SER A 132 -3.95 -8.44 14.93
N ALA A 133 -2.69 -8.46 14.50
CA ALA A 133 -2.05 -9.66 13.95
C ALA A 133 -1.56 -10.58 15.08
N LEU A 134 -1.66 -11.90 14.88
CA LEU A 134 -1.17 -12.91 15.81
C LEU A 134 0.26 -13.34 15.47
N PRO A 135 1.26 -13.13 16.35
CA PRO A 135 2.64 -13.50 16.07
C PRO A 135 2.85 -14.96 15.64
N VAL A 136 2.13 -15.89 16.25
CA VAL A 136 2.28 -17.34 15.99
C VAL A 136 1.95 -17.71 14.53
N CYS A 137 0.98 -17.03 13.91
CA CYS A 137 0.49 -17.39 12.58
C CYS A 137 0.87 -16.35 11.51
N GLU A 138 1.19 -15.12 11.91
CA GLU A 138 1.36 -13.98 11.02
C GLU A 138 2.75 -13.31 11.16
N ALA A 139 3.75 -13.94 11.80
CA ALA A 139 5.09 -13.35 11.97
C ALA A 139 5.68 -12.80 10.65
N PRO A 140 5.66 -13.52 9.51
CA PRO A 140 6.20 -12.98 8.26
C PRO A 140 5.42 -11.78 7.71
N VAL A 141 4.14 -11.64 8.06
CA VAL A 141 3.29 -10.50 7.67
C VAL A 141 3.58 -9.31 8.58
N ILE A 142 3.72 -9.56 9.89
CA ILE A 142 4.08 -8.57 10.90
C ILE A 142 5.40 -7.85 10.54
N ASP A 143 6.41 -8.61 10.11
CA ASP A 143 7.71 -8.05 9.71
C ASP A 143 7.56 -7.07 8.53
N ILE A 144 6.76 -7.44 7.52
CA ILE A 144 6.51 -6.56 6.36
C ILE A 144 5.70 -5.33 6.79
N LEU A 145 4.67 -5.49 7.64
CA LEU A 145 3.87 -4.35 8.13
C LEU A 145 4.74 -3.34 8.88
N ALA A 146 5.62 -3.81 9.77
CA ALA A 146 6.49 -2.94 10.54
C ALA A 146 7.42 -2.14 9.62
N GLU A 147 8.01 -2.81 8.62
CA GLU A 147 8.90 -2.17 7.65
C GLU A 147 8.16 -1.20 6.72
N ALA A 148 7.02 -1.61 6.16
CA ALA A 148 6.20 -0.77 5.29
C ALA A 148 5.75 0.52 6.00
N ARG A 149 5.39 0.43 7.29
CA ARG A 149 5.06 1.62 8.11
C ARG A 149 6.24 2.56 8.27
N ARG A 150 7.43 2.03 8.55
CA ARG A 150 8.65 2.83 8.69
C ARG A 150 8.95 3.57 7.39
N ILE A 151 8.91 2.86 6.26
CA ILE A 151 9.13 3.43 4.92
C ILE A 151 8.11 4.52 4.61
N ILE A 152 6.81 4.26 4.82
CA ILE A 152 5.75 5.26 4.57
C ILE A 152 5.94 6.49 5.44
N GLY A 153 6.28 6.33 6.72
CA GLY A 153 6.57 7.45 7.61
C GLY A 153 7.76 8.30 7.15
N ASP A 154 8.82 7.66 6.63
CA ASP A 154 9.97 8.35 6.04
C ASP A 154 9.57 9.09 4.75
N GLU A 155 8.75 8.47 3.91
CA GLU A 155 8.28 9.03 2.65
C GLU A 155 7.39 10.25 2.85
N ILE A 156 6.44 10.20 3.80
CA ILE A 156 5.59 11.35 4.17
C ILE A 156 6.44 12.53 4.64
N ARG A 157 7.44 12.27 5.50
CA ARG A 157 8.33 13.34 6.01
C ARG A 157 9.13 13.98 4.89
N ARG A 158 9.64 13.19 3.95
CA ARG A 158 10.43 13.69 2.81
C ARG A 158 9.57 14.39 1.76
N GLY A 159 8.35 13.93 1.53
CA GLY A 159 7.42 14.54 0.58
C GLY A 159 6.88 15.90 1.01
N ARG A 160 6.99 16.23 2.30
CA ARG A 160 6.61 17.52 2.91
C ARG A 160 7.74 18.55 2.97
N ALA A 161 8.99 18.11 2.79
CA ALA A 161 10.18 18.95 2.89
C ALA A 161 10.48 19.65 1.56
#